data_AF-S9SCJ5-F1
#
_entry.id   AF-S9SCJ5-F1
#
_cell.length_a   1.000
_cell.length_b   1.000
_cell.length_c   1.000
_cell.angle_alpha   90.00
_cell.angle_beta   90.00
_cell.angle_gamma   90.00
#
_symmetry.space_group_name_H-M   'P 1'
#
loop_
_entity.id
_entity.type
_entity.pdbx_description
1 polymer ?
#
loop_
_entity_poly.entity_id
_entity_poly.type
_entity_poly.pdbx_seq_one_letter_code
_entity_poly.pdbx_strand_id
1 'polypeptide(L)'
;MNYFFKKTISGVVALVLLLNLIGVASASASNENTYQFSQTEFAELEKTLYLIEAIPDEVIEQGPQTTAEWLSAYTGDMYITDGDKFYNTSKVETLGVIGCISAVGLAIAENLFSFTKIAKIKDVIKAGGGVTKFIGNLVPAFKVARSEWGYSISEAIGYAVKTAAQDAGPELISAAIGFFSIGDIYSSCFE
;
A
#
# COMPACT_ATOMS: atom_id res chain seq x y z
N MET A 1 74.20 13.67 -46.63
CA MET A 1 74.21 15.14 -46.71
C MET A 1 72.77 15.59 -46.88
N ASN A 2 72.26 16.40 -45.94
CA ASN A 2 71.01 17.19 -46.00
C ASN A 2 69.68 16.39 -45.94
N TYR A 3 68.64 16.74 -45.17
CA TYR A 3 68.28 17.97 -44.45
C TYR A 3 67.48 17.68 -43.18
N PHE A 4 67.75 18.51 -42.17
CA PHE A 4 67.08 18.66 -40.88
C PHE A 4 65.74 19.41 -41.00
N PHE A 5 64.88 19.32 -39.97
CA PHE A 5 63.75 20.20 -39.57
C PHE A 5 62.31 19.96 -40.09
N LYS A 6 61.48 19.30 -39.25
CA LYS A 6 60.16 19.78 -38.73
C LYS A 6 59.57 18.70 -37.80
N LYS A 7 59.73 18.80 -36.49
CA LYS A 7 58.87 19.47 -35.49
C LYS A 7 57.43 18.91 -35.40
N THR A 8 57.31 17.92 -34.49
CA THR A 8 56.30 17.70 -33.44
C THR A 8 54.87 17.24 -33.77
N ILE A 9 54.41 16.38 -32.83
CA ILE A 9 53.05 15.94 -32.50
C ILE A 9 52.53 14.78 -33.35
N SER A 10 52.66 13.55 -32.83
CA SER A 10 51.54 12.60 -32.74
C SER A 10 52.00 11.26 -32.15
N GLY A 11 51.41 10.88 -31.01
CA GLY A 11 51.06 9.49 -30.70
C GLY A 11 52.17 8.51 -30.33
N VAL A 12 52.70 8.61 -29.12
CA VAL A 12 53.18 7.44 -28.33
C VAL A 12 52.13 7.29 -27.22
N VAL A 13 51.58 6.15 -26.84
CA VAL A 13 52.06 4.78 -26.78
C VAL A 13 50.82 3.89 -26.83
N ALA A 14 50.81 2.90 -27.73
CA ALA A 14 50.01 1.70 -27.55
C ALA A 14 50.60 0.92 -26.37
N LEU A 15 49.95 0.97 -25.20
CA LEU A 15 50.21 0.03 -24.10
C LEU A 15 48.89 -0.67 -23.79
N VAL A 16 48.68 -1.72 -24.55
CA VAL A 16 47.59 -2.67 -24.43
C VAL A 16 48.00 -3.72 -23.39
N LEU A 17 47.05 -4.04 -22.50
CA LEU A 17 46.96 -5.24 -21.64
C LEU A 17 47.93 -5.35 -20.46
N LEU A 18 47.39 -5.23 -19.25
CA LEU A 18 47.22 -6.36 -18.33
C LEU A 18 46.44 -5.91 -17.07
N LEU A 19 45.53 -6.78 -16.63
CA LEU A 19 44.80 -6.80 -15.35
C LEU A 19 43.54 -5.93 -15.26
N ASN A 20 42.40 -6.54 -15.55
CA ASN A 20 41.28 -6.62 -14.61
C ASN A 20 40.36 -7.80 -15.00
N LEU A 21 40.62 -8.97 -14.39
CA LEU A 21 39.63 -10.03 -14.24
C LEU A 21 38.68 -9.61 -13.12
N ILE A 22 37.48 -9.12 -13.44
CA ILE A 22 36.23 -9.43 -12.73
C ILE A 22 35.12 -9.35 -13.79
N GLY A 23 34.34 -10.41 -13.93
CA GLY A 23 33.33 -10.53 -14.98
C GLY A 23 32.27 -9.44 -14.91
N VAL A 24 32.05 -8.75 -16.02
CA VAL A 24 30.80 -8.04 -16.31
C VAL A 24 29.92 -9.00 -17.09
N ALA A 25 29.16 -9.80 -16.36
CA ALA A 25 27.94 -10.40 -16.88
C ALA A 25 26.94 -9.26 -17.11
N SER A 26 26.46 -9.17 -18.36
CA SER A 26 25.25 -8.47 -18.83
C SER A 26 24.62 -7.44 -17.89
N ALA A 27 24.90 -6.15 -18.13
CA ALA A 27 23.97 -5.09 -17.76
C ALA A 27 22.74 -5.16 -18.68
N SER A 28 21.72 -5.92 -18.28
CA SER A 28 20.35 -5.53 -18.60
C SER A 28 20.00 -4.42 -17.62
N ALA A 29 19.85 -3.18 -18.12
CA ALA A 29 19.28 -2.10 -17.36
C ALA A 29 17.79 -2.41 -17.11
N SER A 30 17.50 -3.18 -16.06
CA SER A 30 16.21 -3.16 -15.39
C SER A 30 16.25 -2.02 -14.39
N ASN A 31 15.42 -1.02 -14.64
CA ASN A 31 14.94 -0.05 -13.67
C ASN A 31 14.25 -0.79 -12.51
N GLU A 32 15.04 -1.31 -11.56
CA GLU A 32 14.53 -1.78 -10.29
C GLU A 32 14.06 -0.57 -9.47
N ASN A 33 12.77 -0.28 -9.51
CA ASN A 33 12.11 0.25 -8.32
C ASN A 33 12.13 -0.88 -7.28
N THR A 34 13.19 -0.94 -6.46
CA THR A 34 13.19 -1.76 -5.25
C THR A 34 12.07 -1.23 -4.36
N TYR A 35 10.92 -1.90 -4.42
CA TYR A 35 9.73 -1.54 -3.67
C TYR A 35 10.01 -1.76 -2.17
N GLN A 36 10.30 -0.67 -1.44
CA GLN A 36 10.57 -0.67 0.00
C GLN A 36 9.34 -0.11 0.72
N PHE A 37 8.45 -1.02 1.12
CA PHE A 37 7.31 -0.67 1.97
C PHE A 37 7.82 -0.13 3.31
N SER A 38 7.40 1.08 3.71
CA SER A 38 7.86 1.68 4.95
C SER A 38 7.11 1.13 6.17
N GLN A 39 7.82 0.96 7.29
CA GLN A 39 7.18 0.59 8.57
C GLN A 39 6.07 1.58 8.97
N THR A 40 6.17 2.82 8.51
CA THR A 40 5.17 3.87 8.73
C THR A 40 3.87 3.58 8.00
N GLU A 41 3.88 3.14 6.73
CA GLU A 41 2.64 2.82 5.99
C GLU A 41 1.88 1.63 6.60
N PHE A 42 2.60 0.66 7.18
CA PHE A 42 1.98 -0.47 7.87
C PHE A 42 1.30 -0.05 9.18
N ALA A 43 1.97 0.77 9.98
CA ALA A 43 1.39 1.29 11.22
C ALA A 43 0.11 2.10 10.95
N GLU A 44 0.09 2.77 9.80
CA GLU A 44 -1.03 3.59 9.36
C GLU A 44 -2.21 2.73 8.86
N LEU A 45 -1.94 1.68 8.07
CA LEU A 45 -2.97 0.70 7.72
C LEU A 45 -3.55 0.02 8.97
N GLU A 46 -2.69 -0.40 9.89
CA GLU A 46 -3.07 -1.11 11.11
C GLU A 46 -4.01 -0.26 11.98
N LYS A 47 -3.68 1.01 12.24
CA LYS A 47 -4.55 1.95 12.99
C LYS A 47 -5.94 2.10 12.36
N THR A 48 -5.99 2.13 11.03
CA THR A 48 -7.26 2.23 10.30
C THR A 48 -8.12 0.98 10.50
N LEU A 49 -7.52 -0.20 10.36
CA LEU A 49 -8.25 -1.44 10.57
C LEU A 49 -8.69 -1.60 12.03
N TYR A 50 -7.89 -1.13 13.01
CA TYR A 50 -8.32 -1.07 14.41
C TYR A 50 -9.53 -0.15 14.63
N LEU A 51 -9.58 0.99 13.93
CA LEU A 51 -10.77 1.85 14.00
C LEU A 51 -12.01 1.13 13.50
N ILE A 52 -11.91 0.40 12.37
CA ILE A 52 -13.02 -0.39 11.81
C ILE A 52 -13.42 -1.53 12.76
N GLU A 53 -12.44 -2.24 13.32
CA GLU A 53 -12.67 -3.32 14.29
C GLU A 53 -13.35 -2.83 15.58
N ALA A 54 -13.02 -1.61 16.03
CA ALA A 54 -13.53 -1.03 17.26
C ALA A 54 -15.00 -0.60 17.21
N ILE A 55 -15.57 -0.35 16.02
CA ILE A 55 -16.99 0.03 15.88
C ILE A 55 -17.85 -1.09 16.46
N PRO A 56 -18.70 -0.91 17.48
CA PRO A 56 -19.53 -1.99 18.02
C PRO A 56 -20.49 -2.59 16.97
N ASP A 57 -20.82 -3.88 17.07
CA ASP A 57 -21.75 -4.51 16.12
C ASP A 57 -23.14 -3.85 16.21
N GLU A 58 -23.57 -3.49 17.41
CA GLU A 58 -24.86 -2.82 17.67
C GLU A 58 -24.92 -1.42 17.04
N VAL A 59 -23.78 -0.76 16.90
CA VAL A 59 -23.67 0.56 16.24
C VAL A 59 -23.81 0.40 14.73
N ILE A 60 -23.21 -0.64 14.15
CA ILE A 60 -23.37 -1.00 12.73
C ILE A 60 -24.85 -1.35 12.48
N GLU A 61 -25.47 -2.18 13.31
CA GLU A 61 -26.87 -2.59 13.12
C GLU A 61 -27.87 -1.41 13.15
N GLN A 62 -27.53 -0.31 13.84
CA GLN A 62 -28.34 0.91 13.87
C GLN A 62 -28.18 1.80 12.63
N GLY A 63 -27.20 1.50 11.77
CA GLY A 63 -27.04 2.09 10.45
C GLY A 63 -26.02 3.23 10.36
N PRO A 64 -25.94 3.88 9.17
CA PRO A 64 -24.85 4.79 8.84
C PRO A 64 -24.75 6.00 9.77
N GLN A 65 -25.88 6.64 10.10
CA GLN A 65 -25.92 7.85 10.92
C GLN A 65 -25.38 7.60 12.33
N THR A 66 -25.85 6.54 13.00
CA THR A 66 -25.38 6.16 14.33
C THR A 66 -23.91 5.79 14.31
N THR A 67 -23.45 5.13 13.25
CA THR A 67 -22.03 4.81 13.06
C THR A 67 -21.19 6.08 12.91
N ALA A 68 -21.66 7.11 12.20
CA ALA A 68 -20.93 8.37 12.04
C ALA A 68 -20.86 9.16 13.34
N GLU A 69 -21.96 9.20 14.10
CA GLU A 69 -21.98 9.81 15.43
C GLU A 69 -21.02 9.11 16.39
N TRP A 70 -21.00 7.78 16.37
CA TRP A 70 -20.06 6.98 17.16
C TRP A 70 -18.61 7.24 16.75
N LEU A 71 -18.30 7.22 15.45
CA LEU A 71 -16.96 7.51 14.94
C LEU A 71 -16.51 8.91 15.35
N SER A 72 -17.40 9.89 15.27
CA SER A 72 -17.10 11.27 15.67
C SER A 72 -16.75 11.38 17.15
N ALA A 73 -17.54 10.72 18.01
CA ALA A 73 -17.28 10.68 19.44
C ALA A 73 -16.00 9.89 19.78
N TYR A 74 -15.72 8.81 19.05
CA TYR A 74 -14.61 7.91 19.33
C TYR A 74 -13.26 8.50 18.90
N THR A 75 -13.19 9.17 17.74
CA THR A 75 -11.94 9.74 17.22
C THR A 75 -11.75 11.21 17.56
N GLY A 76 -12.82 11.94 17.88
CA GLY A 76 -12.80 13.40 18.03
C GLY A 76 -12.84 14.18 16.71
N ASP A 77 -12.88 13.49 15.56
CA ASP A 77 -13.13 14.11 14.25
C ASP A 77 -14.64 14.25 14.01
N MET A 78 -15.03 15.04 13.01
CA MET A 78 -16.43 15.14 12.59
C MET A 78 -16.69 14.21 11.41
N TYR A 79 -17.55 13.21 11.62
CA TYR A 79 -18.10 12.36 10.57
C TYR A 79 -19.57 12.69 10.30
N ILE A 80 -19.93 12.83 9.03
CA ILE A 80 -21.32 12.97 8.56
C ILE A 80 -21.66 11.89 7.53
N THR A 81 -22.94 11.70 7.23
CA THR A 81 -23.39 10.74 6.20
C THR A 81 -24.29 11.36 5.13
N ASP A 82 -24.19 10.86 3.90
CA ASP A 82 -25.15 11.03 2.82
C ASP A 82 -25.62 9.64 2.36
N GLY A 83 -26.76 9.19 2.88
CA GLY A 83 -27.22 7.82 2.72
C GLY A 83 -26.22 6.82 3.31
N ASP A 84 -25.72 5.90 2.48
CA ASP A 84 -24.73 4.91 2.88
C ASP A 84 -23.28 5.43 2.87
N LYS A 85 -23.04 6.68 2.49
CA LYS A 85 -21.70 7.24 2.39
C LYS A 85 -21.31 7.98 3.66
N PHE A 86 -20.04 7.92 4.03
CA PHE A 86 -19.46 8.63 5.17
C PHE A 86 -18.57 9.77 4.69
N TYR A 87 -18.41 10.80 5.51
CA TYR A 87 -17.47 11.88 5.25
C TYR A 87 -16.78 12.29 6.54
N ASN A 88 -15.45 12.33 6.57
CA ASN A 88 -14.70 12.99 7.65
C ASN A 88 -14.43 14.44 7.25
N THR A 89 -15.19 15.38 7.80
CA THR A 89 -15.10 16.81 7.45
C THR A 89 -13.99 17.55 8.20
N SER A 90 -13.41 16.92 9.23
CA SER A 90 -12.27 17.48 9.99
C SER A 90 -10.94 17.37 9.25
N LYS A 91 -10.83 16.50 8.24
CA LYS A 91 -9.56 16.22 7.55
C LYS A 91 -9.44 16.82 6.15
N VAL A 92 -10.39 17.66 5.74
CA VAL A 92 -10.43 18.26 4.38
C VAL A 92 -9.25 19.22 4.13
N GLU A 93 -8.57 19.71 5.18
CA GLU A 93 -7.52 20.74 5.05
C GLU A 93 -6.07 20.21 5.00
N THR A 94 -5.80 18.92 5.25
CA THR A 94 -4.43 18.39 5.31
C THR A 94 -4.11 17.44 4.15
N LEU A 95 -4.14 17.94 2.91
CA LEU A 95 -3.69 17.23 1.70
C LEU A 95 -2.15 17.23 1.54
N GLY A 96 -1.41 17.13 2.65
CA GLY A 96 0.06 17.11 2.66
C GLY A 96 0.57 15.72 3.00
N VAL A 97 1.18 15.04 2.02
CA VAL A 97 1.67 13.66 2.06
C VAL A 97 0.54 12.63 2.22
N ILE A 98 0.17 12.00 1.11
CA ILE A 98 -0.84 10.93 1.09
C ILE A 98 -0.15 9.66 1.62
N GLY A 99 -0.46 9.30 2.85
CA GLY A 99 -0.06 8.04 3.47
C GLY A 99 -1.30 7.19 3.72
N CYS A 100 -1.12 5.93 4.10
CA CYS A 100 -2.23 4.98 4.17
C CYS A 100 -3.44 5.43 5.05
N ILE A 101 -3.23 6.02 6.25
CA ILE A 101 -4.36 6.56 7.05
C ILE A 101 -5.03 7.73 6.35
N SER A 102 -4.25 8.67 5.82
CA SER A 102 -4.84 9.83 5.16
C SER A 102 -5.58 9.39 3.91
N ALA A 103 -5.11 8.38 3.18
CA ALA A 103 -5.81 7.81 2.04
C ALA A 103 -7.07 7.03 2.40
N VAL A 104 -7.08 6.24 3.48
CA VAL A 104 -8.32 5.57 3.91
C VAL A 104 -9.29 6.60 4.51
N GLY A 105 -8.80 7.55 5.32
CA GLY A 105 -9.59 8.64 5.86
C GLY A 105 -10.14 9.56 4.77
N LEU A 106 -9.36 9.80 3.71
CA LEU A 106 -9.76 10.53 2.52
C LEU A 106 -10.71 9.69 1.67
N ALA A 107 -10.48 8.40 1.49
CA ALA A 107 -11.41 7.53 0.76
C ALA A 107 -12.72 7.30 1.54
N ILE A 108 -12.70 7.42 2.87
CA ILE A 108 -13.91 7.63 3.67
C ILE A 108 -14.50 8.99 3.27
N ALA A 109 -13.75 10.10 3.41
CA ALA A 109 -14.20 11.46 3.08
C ALA A 109 -14.68 11.69 1.62
N GLU A 110 -14.18 10.92 0.67
CA GLU A 110 -14.45 11.00 -0.77
C GLU A 110 -15.52 10.00 -1.22
N ASN A 111 -16.21 9.34 -0.27
CA ASN A 111 -17.30 8.40 -0.53
C ASN A 111 -16.92 7.11 -1.22
N LEU A 112 -15.66 6.70 -1.11
CA LEU A 112 -15.20 5.44 -1.69
C LEU A 112 -15.59 4.23 -0.82
N PHE A 113 -15.91 4.46 0.45
CA PHE A 113 -16.50 3.46 1.35
C PHE A 113 -17.95 3.76 1.66
N SER A 114 -18.83 2.89 1.16
CA SER A 114 -20.18 2.80 1.71
C SER A 114 -20.15 2.09 3.07
N PHE A 115 -21.16 2.36 3.88
CA PHE A 115 -21.45 1.70 5.16
C PHE A 115 -21.33 0.18 5.07
N THR A 116 -21.94 -0.40 4.04
CA THR A 116 -21.91 -1.83 3.75
C THR A 116 -20.48 -2.36 3.57
N LYS A 117 -19.57 -1.56 2.99
CA LYS A 117 -18.16 -1.96 2.87
C LYS A 117 -17.47 -1.96 4.24
N ILE A 118 -17.72 -0.97 5.10
CA ILE A 118 -17.12 -0.91 6.45
C ILE A 118 -17.51 -2.16 7.26
N ALA A 119 -18.81 -2.52 7.25
CA ALA A 119 -19.30 -3.72 7.92
C ALA A 119 -18.62 -5.00 7.39
N LYS A 120 -18.53 -5.14 6.06
CA LYS A 120 -17.86 -6.30 5.44
C LYS A 120 -16.36 -6.37 5.75
N ILE A 121 -15.67 -5.23 5.83
CA ILE A 121 -14.26 -5.21 6.21
C ILE A 121 -14.07 -5.60 7.67
N LYS A 122 -14.96 -5.16 8.56
CA LYS A 122 -14.98 -5.64 9.95
C LYS A 122 -15.14 -7.15 10.02
N ASP A 123 -16.06 -7.72 9.24
CA ASP A 123 -16.27 -9.17 9.21
C ASP A 123 -15.06 -9.94 8.67
N VAL A 124 -14.37 -9.41 7.64
CA VAL A 124 -13.12 -9.98 7.13
C VAL A 124 -12.04 -9.98 8.21
N ILE A 125 -11.86 -8.86 8.90
CA ILE A 125 -10.87 -8.72 9.98
C ILE A 125 -11.16 -9.73 11.09
N LYS A 126 -12.43 -9.83 11.51
CA LYS A 126 -12.88 -10.81 12.50
C LYS A 126 -12.60 -12.24 12.05
N ALA A 127 -12.91 -12.58 10.80
CA ALA A 127 -12.62 -13.90 10.23
C ALA A 127 -11.11 -14.18 10.11
N GLY A 128 -10.29 -13.15 9.90
CA GLY A 128 -8.83 -13.21 9.96
C GLY A 128 -8.25 -13.36 11.38
N GLY A 129 -9.11 -13.36 12.41
CA GLY A 129 -8.73 -13.46 13.82
C GLY A 129 -8.32 -12.12 14.45
N GLY A 130 -8.90 -11.03 13.95
CA GLY A 130 -8.70 -9.67 14.42
C GLY A 130 -7.56 -8.93 13.71
N VAL A 131 -7.46 -7.62 13.90
CA VAL A 131 -6.54 -6.76 13.13
C VAL A 131 -5.09 -7.21 13.24
N THR A 132 -4.61 -7.51 14.45
CA THR A 132 -3.22 -7.93 14.67
C THR A 132 -2.85 -9.16 13.85
N LYS A 133 -3.72 -10.18 13.86
CA LYS A 133 -3.48 -11.43 13.12
C LYS A 133 -3.68 -11.24 11.62
N PHE A 134 -4.71 -10.50 11.24
CA PHE A 134 -4.99 -10.17 9.85
C PHE A 134 -3.82 -9.44 9.20
N ILE A 135 -3.33 -8.33 9.79
CA ILE A 135 -2.16 -7.59 9.31
C ILE A 135 -0.89 -8.43 9.39
N GLY A 136 -0.69 -9.17 10.49
CA GLY A 136 0.44 -10.07 10.67
C GLY A 136 0.56 -11.15 9.59
N ASN A 137 -0.53 -11.49 8.90
CA ASN A 137 -0.55 -12.41 7.76
C ASN A 137 -0.55 -11.67 6.41
N LEU A 138 -1.30 -10.58 6.29
CA LEU A 138 -1.47 -9.81 5.05
C LEU A 138 -0.14 -9.23 4.57
N VAL A 139 0.57 -8.56 5.47
CA VAL A 139 1.81 -7.86 5.16
C VAL A 139 2.92 -8.78 4.65
N PRO A 140 3.30 -9.86 5.35
CA PRO A 140 4.34 -10.76 4.85
C PRO A 140 3.90 -11.47 3.57
N ALA A 141 2.63 -11.85 3.44
CA ALA A 141 2.11 -12.48 2.22
C ALA A 141 2.21 -11.53 1.01
N PHE A 142 1.85 -10.25 1.19
CA PHE A 142 2.01 -9.24 0.15
C PHE A 142 3.49 -9.06 -0.24
N LYS A 143 4.38 -8.93 0.75
CA LYS A 143 5.82 -8.78 0.52
C LYS A 143 6.40 -9.96 -0.26
N VAL A 144 6.09 -11.18 0.13
CA VAL A 144 6.54 -12.40 -0.58
C VAL A 144 6.02 -12.39 -2.01
N ALA A 145 4.73 -12.13 -2.23
CA ALA A 145 4.16 -12.07 -3.57
C ALA A 145 4.82 -11.01 -4.46
N ARG A 146 5.12 -9.82 -3.92
CA ARG A 146 5.78 -8.73 -4.66
C ARG A 146 7.25 -9.01 -4.94
N SER A 147 8.01 -9.29 -3.89
CA SER A 147 9.47 -9.30 -3.94
C SER A 147 10.03 -10.62 -4.45
N GLU A 148 9.39 -11.75 -4.10
CA GLU A 148 9.92 -13.08 -4.42
C GLU A 148 9.27 -13.68 -5.67
N TRP A 149 7.99 -13.39 -5.91
CA TRP A 149 7.23 -13.99 -7.02
C TRP A 149 6.96 -13.04 -8.18
N GLY A 150 7.31 -11.76 -8.04
CA GLY A 150 7.15 -10.76 -9.10
C GLY A 150 5.70 -10.50 -9.49
N TYR A 151 4.74 -10.77 -8.59
CA TYR A 151 3.32 -10.51 -8.85
C TYR A 151 3.10 -9.01 -9.05
N SER A 152 2.16 -8.64 -9.92
CA SER A 152 1.65 -7.27 -9.94
C SER A 152 1.07 -6.91 -8.56
N ILE A 153 0.94 -5.61 -8.26
CA ILE A 153 0.43 -5.18 -6.96
C ILE A 153 -0.99 -5.71 -6.72
N SER A 154 -1.85 -5.70 -7.75
CA SER A 154 -3.20 -6.27 -7.68
C SER A 154 -3.20 -7.77 -7.37
N GLU A 155 -2.34 -8.55 -8.04
CA GLU A 155 -2.19 -9.99 -7.77
C GLU A 155 -1.65 -10.25 -6.36
N ALA A 156 -0.69 -9.44 -5.91
CA ALA A 156 -0.12 -9.54 -4.57
C ALA A 156 -1.15 -9.19 -3.48
N ILE A 157 -1.98 -8.16 -3.67
CA ILE A 157 -3.10 -7.84 -2.78
C ILE A 157 -4.09 -9.01 -2.73
N GLY A 158 -4.47 -9.54 -3.90
CA GLY A 158 -5.37 -10.69 -4.00
C GLY A 158 -4.85 -11.91 -3.24
N TYR A 159 -3.55 -12.20 -3.35
CA TYR A 159 -2.88 -13.27 -2.61
C TYR A 159 -2.83 -12.99 -1.10
N ALA A 160 -2.44 -11.77 -0.73
CA ALA A 160 -2.29 -11.36 0.66
C ALA A 160 -3.60 -11.39 1.43
N VAL A 161 -4.69 -10.88 0.85
CA VAL A 161 -6.03 -10.91 1.44
C VAL A 161 -6.53 -12.35 1.62
N LYS A 162 -6.36 -13.20 0.60
CA LYS A 162 -6.72 -14.63 0.70
C LYS A 162 -5.94 -15.34 1.80
N THR A 163 -4.69 -14.97 2.01
CA THR A 163 -3.84 -15.55 3.06
C THR A 163 -4.28 -15.05 4.44
N ALA A 164 -4.52 -13.74 4.56
CA ALA A 164 -4.86 -13.09 5.83
C ALA A 164 -6.27 -13.43 6.34
N ALA A 165 -7.21 -13.68 5.43
CA ALA A 165 -8.58 -14.04 5.71
C ALA A 165 -8.96 -15.40 5.10
N GLN A 166 -8.05 -16.37 5.14
CA GLN A 166 -8.26 -17.71 4.58
C GLN A 166 -9.49 -18.44 5.17
N ASP A 167 -9.86 -18.10 6.41
CA ASP A 167 -11.02 -18.65 7.11
C ASP A 167 -12.32 -17.89 6.79
N ALA A 168 -12.24 -16.78 6.03
CA ALA A 168 -13.40 -16.01 5.60
C ALA A 168 -14.05 -16.64 4.35
N GLY A 169 -15.37 -16.48 4.24
CA GLY A 169 -16.11 -16.89 3.05
C GLY A 169 -15.68 -16.12 1.79
N PRO A 170 -15.93 -16.68 0.58
CA PRO A 170 -15.49 -16.08 -0.68
C PRO A 170 -16.06 -14.67 -0.91
N GLU A 171 -17.25 -14.37 -0.38
CA GLU A 171 -17.85 -13.03 -0.43
C GLU A 171 -17.03 -12.00 0.35
N LEU A 172 -16.59 -12.36 1.56
CA LEU A 172 -15.80 -11.49 2.43
C LEU A 172 -14.41 -11.26 1.85
N ILE A 173 -13.76 -12.32 1.35
CA ILE A 173 -12.49 -12.21 0.63
C ILE A 173 -12.61 -11.24 -0.56
N SER A 174 -13.66 -11.38 -1.37
CA SER A 174 -13.92 -10.49 -2.51
C SER A 174 -14.10 -9.03 -2.07
N ALA A 175 -14.85 -8.80 -0.98
CA ALA A 175 -15.05 -7.47 -0.43
C ALA A 175 -13.73 -6.83 0.05
N ALA A 176 -12.87 -7.60 0.72
CA ALA A 176 -11.56 -7.12 1.15
C ALA A 176 -10.60 -6.83 -0.01
N ILE A 177 -10.55 -7.69 -1.02
CA ILE A 177 -9.77 -7.38 -2.24
C ILE A 177 -10.27 -6.08 -2.86
N GLY A 178 -11.59 -5.92 -2.98
CA GLY A 178 -12.20 -4.70 -3.49
C GLY A 178 -11.88 -3.46 -2.67
N PHE A 179 -11.72 -3.58 -1.35
CA PHE A 179 -11.28 -2.49 -0.47
C PHE A 179 -9.82 -2.12 -0.68
N PHE A 180 -8.92 -3.09 -0.67
CA PHE A 180 -7.48 -2.84 -0.82
C PHE A 180 -7.08 -2.43 -2.24
N SER A 181 -7.93 -2.74 -3.23
CA SER A 181 -7.72 -2.35 -4.63
C SER A 181 -8.34 -0.99 -4.99
N ILE A 182 -8.96 -0.27 -4.05
CA ILE A 182 -9.40 1.12 -4.30
C ILE A 182 -8.15 1.96 -4.52
N GLY A 183 -8.12 2.73 -5.61
CA GLY A 183 -6.92 3.45 -6.09
C GLY A 183 -6.16 4.24 -5.02
N ASP A 184 -6.84 4.92 -4.10
CA ASP A 184 -6.18 5.70 -3.05
C ASP A 184 -5.57 4.81 -1.95
N ILE A 185 -6.27 3.75 -1.53
CA ILE A 185 -5.69 2.75 -0.61
C ILE A 185 -4.53 2.04 -1.29
N TYR A 186 -4.74 1.60 -2.52
CA TYR A 186 -3.76 0.91 -3.32
C TYR A 186 -2.48 1.74 -3.46
N SER A 187 -2.59 3.01 -3.85
CA SER A 187 -1.42 3.89 -4.08
C SER A 187 -0.75 4.35 -2.79
N SER A 188 -1.49 4.50 -1.69
CA SER A 188 -0.96 5.08 -0.45
C SER A 188 -0.57 4.05 0.59
N CYS A 189 -1.01 2.81 0.40
CA CYS A 189 -0.71 1.69 1.26
C CYS A 189 0.07 0.60 0.52
N PHE A 190 0.19 0.61 -0.81
CA PHE A 190 0.81 -0.48 -1.57
C PHE A 190 1.56 -0.05 -2.86
N GLU A 191 1.64 1.26 -3.16
CA GLU A 191 2.65 1.86 -4.08
C GLU A 191 3.67 2.72 -3.33
#